data_AF-A0A2S5BCM4-F1
#
_entry.id   AF-A0A2S5BCM4-F1
#
_cell.length_a   1.000
_cell.length_b   1.000
_cell.length_c   1.000
_cell.angle_alpha   90.00
_cell.angle_beta   90.00
_cell.angle_gamma   90.00
#
_symmetry.space_group_name_H-M   'P 1'
#
loop_
_entity.id
_entity.type
_entity.pdbx_description
1 polymer ?
#
loop_
_entity_poly.entity_id
_entity_poly.type
_entity_poly.pdbx_seq_one_letter_code
_entity_poly.pdbx_strand_id
1 'polypeptide(L)' 'MADEGKTFSNDHEFASEQGKKGGATQPDEVYKPSEHDGLRKDGQPDKRMSSEHGFGGDREKASEMGKKGGHSTGGDDEE' A
#
# COMPACT_ATOMS: atom_id res chain seq x y z
N MET A 1 8.92 19.43 -14.24
CA MET A 1 9.58 19.71 -12.96
C MET A 1 9.03 18.76 -11.91
N ALA A 2 9.73 17.66 -11.62
CA ALA A 2 9.55 17.00 -10.33
C ALA A 2 10.32 17.86 -9.32
N ASP A 3 9.66 18.24 -8.24
CA ASP A 3 10.17 19.14 -7.23
C ASP A 3 11.21 18.37 -6.38
N GLU A 4 12.49 18.72 -6.56
CA GLU A 4 13.71 17.98 -6.16
C GLU A 4 13.92 17.81 -4.63
N GLY A 5 12.87 17.87 -3.80
CA GLY A 5 12.96 17.64 -2.36
C GLY A 5 11.84 16.79 -1.75
N LYS A 6 10.81 16.43 -2.54
CA LYS A 6 9.62 15.73 -2.03
C LYS A 6 9.75 14.23 -2.23
N THR A 7 9.94 13.51 -1.13
CA THR A 7 10.07 12.05 -1.12
C THR A 7 8.99 11.42 -0.26
N PHE A 8 8.75 10.12 -0.43
CA PHE A 8 7.78 9.36 0.36
C PHE A 8 8.06 9.39 1.87
N SER A 9 9.31 9.65 2.27
CA SER A 9 9.73 9.68 3.67
C SER A 9 9.60 11.07 4.32
N ASN A 10 9.68 12.14 3.53
CA ASN A 10 9.75 13.51 4.04
C ASN A 10 8.47 14.34 3.81
N ASP A 11 7.59 13.90 2.91
CA ASP A 11 6.35 14.62 2.58
C ASP A 11 5.14 13.66 2.58
N HIS A 12 4.30 13.79 3.61
CA HIS A 12 3.09 12.98 3.78
C HIS A 12 2.02 13.29 2.72
N GLU A 13 1.91 14.55 2.27
CA GLU A 13 0.96 14.93 1.24
C GLU A 13 1.35 14.31 -0.09
N PHE A 14 2.63 14.41 -0.46
CA PHE A 14 3.18 13.76 -1.64
C PHE A 14 2.97 12.23 -1.58
N ALA A 15 3.35 11.58 -0.47
CA ALA A 15 3.18 10.15 -0.30
C ALA A 15 1.72 9.71 -0.44
N SER A 16 0.80 10.47 0.17
CA SER A 16 -0.64 10.22 0.09
C SER A 16 -1.18 10.39 -1.33
N GLU A 17 -0.74 11.42 -2.05
CA GLU A 17 -1.16 11.67 -3.43
C GLU A 17 -0.69 10.55 -4.38
N GLN A 18 0.58 10.15 -4.28
CA GLN A 18 1.12 9.06 -5.10
C GLN A 18 0.44 7.73 -4.79
N GLY A 19 0.17 7.44 -3.50
CA GLY A 19 -0.61 6.26 -3.09
C GLY A 19 -2.02 6.25 -3.69
N LYS A 20 -2.72 7.39 -3.68
CA LYS A 20 -4.04 7.54 -4.32
C LYS A 20 -3.97 7.33 -5.83
N LYS A 21 -2.97 7.91 -6.52
CA LYS A 21 -2.78 7.74 -7.96
C LYS A 21 -2.53 6.28 -8.35
N GLY A 22 -1.69 5.57 -7.59
CA GLY A 22 -1.46 4.13 -7.80
C GLY A 22 -2.75 3.32 -7.64
N GLY A 23 -3.53 3.60 -6.60
CA GLY A 23 -4.85 2.98 -6.37
C GLY A 23 -5.88 3.27 -7.47
N ALA A 24 -5.84 4.47 -8.06
CA ALA A 24 -6.80 4.92 -9.08
C ALA A 24 -6.65 4.18 -10.44
N THR A 25 -5.56 3.44 -10.65
CA THR A 25 -5.40 2.62 -11.87
C THR A 25 -6.22 1.33 -11.85
N GLN A 26 -6.82 0.98 -10.70
CA GLN A 26 -7.74 -0.13 -10.61
C GLN A 26 -9.06 0.21 -11.32
N PRO A 27 -9.59 -0.65 -12.21
CA PRO A 27 -10.89 -0.42 -12.81
C PRO A 27 -11.98 -0.28 -11.74
N ASP A 28 -12.92 0.65 -11.93
CA ASP A 28 -14.06 0.85 -11.01
C ASP A 28 -14.91 -0.42 -10.84
N GLU A 29 -14.96 -1.26 -11.87
CA GLU A 29 -15.71 -2.53 -11.90
C GLU A 29 -14.93 -3.73 -11.32
N VAL A 30 -13.75 -3.51 -10.72
CA VAL A 30 -13.06 -4.58 -9.99
C VAL A 30 -13.91 -4.97 -8.79
N TYR A 31 -14.21 -6.26 -8.70
CA TYR A 31 -14.94 -6.81 -7.57
C TYR A 31 -14.20 -6.57 -6.26
N LYS A 32 -14.88 -5.88 -5.33
CA LYS A 32 -14.36 -5.49 -4.01
C LYS A 32 -14.94 -6.40 -2.93
N PRO A 33 -14.17 -7.35 -2.38
CA PRO A 33 -14.63 -8.22 -1.30
C PRO A 33 -15.16 -7.45 -0.10
N SER A 34 -14.61 -6.27 0.19
CA SER A 34 -15.05 -5.40 1.28
C SER A 34 -16.50 -4.93 1.16
N GLU A 35 -17.05 -4.88 -0.06
CA GLU A 35 -18.46 -4.54 -0.33
C GLU A 35 -19.36 -5.79 -0.30
N HIS A 36 -18.78 -6.98 -0.13
CA HIS A 36 -19.44 -8.29 -0.17
C HIS A 36 -19.03 -9.17 1.03
N ASP A 37 -19.06 -8.62 2.24
CA ASP A 37 -18.76 -9.34 3.50
C ASP A 37 -17.39 -10.03 3.54
N GLY A 38 -16.44 -9.52 2.75
CA GLY A 38 -15.10 -10.09 2.62
C GLY A 38 -15.04 -11.34 1.74
N LEU A 39 -16.10 -11.66 0.99
CA LEU A 39 -16.15 -12.82 0.10
C LEU A 39 -15.62 -12.49 -1.29
N ARG A 40 -15.25 -13.54 -2.02
CA ARG A 40 -14.88 -13.53 -3.44
C ARG A 40 -16.12 -13.74 -4.30
N LYS A 41 -15.98 -13.59 -5.63
CA LYS A 41 -17.05 -13.86 -6.61
C LYS A 41 -17.63 -15.28 -6.53
N ASP A 42 -16.87 -16.25 -6.02
CA ASP A 42 -17.28 -17.64 -5.82
C ASP A 42 -17.94 -17.91 -4.44
N GLY A 43 -18.11 -16.87 -3.61
CA GLY A 43 -18.66 -16.97 -2.26
C GLY A 43 -17.69 -17.46 -1.20
N GLN A 44 -16.43 -17.74 -1.56
CA GLN A 44 -15.41 -18.12 -0.59
C GLN A 44 -14.80 -16.88 0.09
N PRO A 45 -14.32 -16.99 1.34
CA PRO A 45 -13.60 -15.90 2.00
C PRO A 45 -12.39 -15.43 1.18
N ASP A 46 -12.25 -14.11 1.00
CA ASP A 46 -11.08 -13.53 0.35
C ASP A 46 -9.91 -13.44 1.33
N LYS A 47 -8.83 -14.16 1.03
CA LYS A 47 -7.61 -14.18 1.87
C LYS A 47 -6.98 -12.80 2.05
N ARG A 48 -7.22 -11.85 1.13
CA ARG A 48 -6.74 -10.47 1.26
C ARG A 48 -7.42 -9.72 2.41
N MET A 49 -8.62 -10.14 2.80
CA MET A 49 -9.36 -9.58 3.93
C MET A 49 -9.02 -10.28 5.25
N SER A 50 -8.30 -11.41 5.21
CA SER A 50 -7.93 -12.14 6.41
C SER A 50 -6.80 -11.42 7.15
N SER A 51 -7.03 -11.11 8.43
CA SER A 51 -6.00 -10.57 9.32
C SER A 51 -4.86 -11.56 9.55
N GLU A 52 -5.04 -12.86 9.28
CA GLU A 52 -4.01 -13.88 9.53
C GLU A 52 -2.90 -13.90 8.48
N HIS A 53 -3.12 -13.29 7.31
CA HIS A 53 -2.14 -13.25 6.23
C HIS A 53 -1.40 -11.90 6.20
N GLY A 54 -0.09 -11.94 5.90
CA GLY A 54 0.76 -10.75 5.87
C GLY A 54 1.21 -10.30 7.26
N PHE A 55 0.81 -9.08 7.66
CA PHE A 55 1.22 -8.48 8.93
C PHE A 55 0.29 -8.77 10.09
N GLY A 56 -0.71 -9.66 9.97
CA GLY A 56 -1.38 -10.15 11.19
C GLY A 56 -2.38 -9.16 11.83
N GLY A 57 -2.55 -7.95 11.29
CA GLY A 57 -3.08 -6.81 12.05
C GLY A 57 -2.08 -6.17 13.03
N ASP A 58 -0.84 -6.68 13.08
CA ASP A 58 0.28 -6.13 13.83
C ASP A 58 0.80 -4.87 13.13
N ARG A 59 0.24 -3.74 13.56
CA ARG A 59 0.60 -2.41 13.06
C ARG A 59 2.07 -2.08 13.31
N GLU A 60 2.67 -2.56 14.39
CA GLU A 60 4.07 -2.27 14.73
C GLU A 60 4.99 -2.96 13.74
N LYS A 61 4.79 -4.26 13.51
CA LYS A 61 5.54 -5.04 12.52
C LYS A 61 5.34 -4.52 11.10
N ALA A 62 4.12 -4.14 10.73
CA ALA A 62 3.83 -3.52 9.44
C ALA A 62 4.60 -2.20 9.26
N SER A 63 4.63 -1.36 10.29
CA SER A 63 5.35 -0.09 10.30
C SER A 63 6.86 -0.29 10.19
N GLU A 64 7.43 -1.22 10.96
CA GLU A 64 8.86 -1.54 10.91
C GLU A 64 9.28 -2.05 9.52
N MET A 65 8.53 -3.00 8.98
CA MET A 65 8.83 -3.58 7.66
C MET A 65 8.61 -2.58 6.52
N GLY A 66 7.60 -1.70 6.66
CA GLY A 66 7.40 -0.57 5.74
C GLY A 66 8.58 0.40 5.75
N LYS A 67 9.06 0.81 6.94
CA LYS A 67 10.25 1.65 7.09
C LYS A 67 11.49 0.99 6.47
N LYS A 68 11.71 -0.30 6.74
CA LYS A 68 12.84 -1.05 6.19
C LYS A 68 12.79 -1.13 4.67
N GLY A 69 11.64 -1.48 4.09
CA GLY A 69 11.47 -1.57 2.64
C GLY A 69 11.58 -0.23 1.92
N GLY A 70 11.07 0.85 2.54
CA GLY A 70 11.23 2.21 2.02
C GLY A 70 12.66 2.73 2.11
N HIS A 71 13.43 2.31 3.12
CA HIS A 71 14.82 2.71 3.28
C HIS A 71 15.74 2.05 2.25
N SER A 72 15.51 0.78 1.90
CA SER A 72 16.33 0.03 0.92
C SER A 72 16.19 0.50 -0.54
N THR A 73 15.22 1.35 -0.84
CA THR A 73 14.97 1.86 -2.20
C THR A 73 15.14 3.38 -2.32
N GLY A 74 15.58 4.03 -1.24
CA GLY A 74 15.78 5.49 -1.16
C GLY A 74 17.25 5.94 -1.14
N GLY A 75 18.21 5.05 -1.40
CA GLY A 75 19.62 5.40 -1.41
C GLY A 75 20.45 4.41 -2.24
N ASP A 76 20.64 4.75 -3.51
CA ASP A 76 21.90 4.66 -4.25
C ASP A 76 21.69 5.33 -5.62
N ASP A 77 21.83 6.65 -5.66
CA ASP A 77 22.27 7.37 -6.86
C ASP A 77 23.67 7.87 -6.48
N GLU A 78 24.70 7.11 -6.90
CA GLU A 78 26.07 7.60 -6.98
C GLU A 78 26.12 8.76 -7.98
N GLU A 79 26.29 10.00 -7.50
CA GLU A 79 27.19 11.02 -8.10
C GLU A 79 27.66 12.06 -7.07
#